data_AF-A0A1T5A8S1-F1
#
_entry.id   AF-A0A1T5A8S1-F1
#
_cell.length_a   1.000
_cell.length_b   1.000
_cell.length_c   1.000
_cell.angle_alpha   90.00
_cell.angle_beta   90.00
_cell.angle_gamma   90.00
#
_symmetry.space_group_name_H-M   'P 1'
#
loop_
_entity.id
_entity.type
_entity.pdbx_description
1 polymer ?
#
loop_
_entity_poly.entity_id
_entity_poly.type
_entity_poly.pdbx_seq_one_letter_code
_entity_poly.pdbx_strand_id
1 'polypeptide(L)'
;MPSKSKRILALILLLGILMLGGCTSKENTEQSVDVSTQTENTKSKDEDIKVNGEDDSASNIPEEEISQELASNVNKEDSEEKLESSKEPKPIQAPEKQENNDIAETNSAEPSLAEVQKVEEKAEANTLKIQGNIANKLNLTLAELKSMNDIIFEDEFYSLNSFGTTGHTLFKGVKLWSLLEQKAKISPNASKITLIATDGYSMEFTVNQVKKLDYIDETNPNKKFPMIIAWEEKGIEYDVADGPPYKLIVGQKEAGDVNKPQWVSNIDRIIVE
;
A
#
# COMPACT_ATOMS: atom_id res chain seq x y z
N MET A 1 -5.23 -49.66 -5.49
CA MET A 1 -6.69 -49.55 -5.30
C MET A 1 -7.06 -48.09 -5.10
N PRO A 2 -7.98 -47.50 -5.89
CA PRO A 2 -8.45 -46.12 -5.66
C PRO A 2 -9.87 -46.07 -5.07
N SER A 3 -10.06 -45.33 -3.97
CA SER A 3 -11.36 -44.85 -3.49
C SER A 3 -11.36 -43.32 -3.50
N LYS A 4 -11.94 -42.72 -4.53
CA LYS A 4 -13.36 -42.28 -4.59
C LYS A 4 -13.65 -41.07 -3.71
N SER A 5 -13.58 -39.92 -4.38
CA SER A 5 -14.08 -38.61 -3.96
C SER A 5 -15.55 -38.61 -3.53
N LYS A 6 -15.91 -37.67 -2.65
CA LYS A 6 -17.28 -37.21 -2.45
C LYS A 6 -17.31 -35.69 -2.49
N ARG A 7 -17.84 -35.13 -3.58
CA ARG A 7 -18.37 -33.77 -3.60
C ARG A 7 -19.82 -33.86 -3.13
N ILE A 8 -20.24 -33.00 -2.19
CA ILE A 8 -21.65 -32.84 -1.84
C ILE A 8 -22.05 -31.42 -2.20
N LEU A 9 -22.91 -31.33 -3.21
CA LEU A 9 -23.60 -30.13 -3.64
C LEU A 9 -25.03 -30.24 -3.11
N ALA A 10 -25.49 -29.25 -2.33
CA ALA A 10 -26.87 -29.16 -1.90
C ALA A 10 -27.46 -27.81 -2.36
N LEU A 11 -28.43 -27.91 -3.27
CA LEU A 11 -29.29 -26.85 -3.80
C LEU A 11 -30.63 -26.89 -3.05
N ILE A 12 -31.56 -25.95 -3.35
CA ILE A 12 -33.00 -25.92 -2.91
C ILE A 12 -33.21 -25.28 -1.51
N LEU A 13 -34.22 -24.43 -1.21
CA LEU A 13 -35.43 -23.98 -1.93
C LEU A 13 -35.71 -22.47 -1.72
N LEU A 14 -36.44 -21.86 -2.67
CA LEU A 14 -37.05 -20.53 -2.58
C LEU A 14 -38.49 -20.61 -2.03
N LEU A 15 -38.84 -19.81 -1.01
CA LEU A 15 -40.23 -19.47 -0.68
C LEU A 15 -40.32 -18.01 -0.22
N GLY A 16 -41.16 -17.22 -0.88
CA GLY A 16 -41.46 -15.84 -0.49
C GLY A 16 -42.86 -15.68 0.09
N ILE A 17 -43.09 -14.57 0.79
CA ILE A 17 -44.43 -14.09 1.14
C ILE A 17 -44.53 -12.61 0.78
N LEU A 18 -45.48 -12.27 -0.07
CA LEU A 18 -45.93 -10.89 -0.30
C LEU A 18 -46.74 -10.40 0.90
N MET A 19 -46.58 -9.13 1.26
CA MET A 19 -47.67 -8.35 1.84
C MET A 19 -47.77 -6.99 1.13
N LEU A 20 -48.95 -6.71 0.59
CA LEU A 20 -49.35 -5.44 -0.02
C LEU A 20 -50.25 -4.68 0.97
N GLY A 21 -50.16 -3.34 0.97
CA GLY A 21 -51.12 -2.46 1.64
C GLY A 21 -50.44 -1.33 2.43
N GLY A 22 -50.65 -0.04 2.09
CA GLY A 22 -51.44 0.49 0.98
C GLY A 22 -51.40 2.02 0.86
N CYS A 23 -52.19 2.52 -0.11
CA CYS A 23 -52.86 3.84 -0.24
C CYS A 23 -52.84 4.78 1.01
N THR A 24 -52.82 6.13 0.97
CA THR A 24 -52.99 7.21 -0.06
C THR A 24 -52.76 8.58 0.68
N SER A 25 -52.63 9.80 0.12
CA SER A 25 -52.73 10.36 -1.26
C SER A 25 -52.14 11.80 -1.32
N LYS A 26 -51.94 12.31 -2.55
CA LYS A 26 -51.99 13.74 -2.98
C LYS A 26 -51.15 14.85 -2.29
N GLU A 27 -49.98 15.10 -2.88
CA GLU A 27 -49.66 16.29 -3.71
C GLU A 27 -50.60 17.52 -3.69
N ASN A 28 -50.11 18.68 -3.21
CA ASN A 28 -49.90 19.99 -3.89
C ASN A 28 -49.72 21.09 -2.79
N THR A 29 -48.65 21.90 -2.69
CA THR A 29 -48.04 22.92 -3.59
C THR A 29 -48.46 24.36 -3.19
N GLU A 30 -47.53 25.31 -3.35
CA GLU A 30 -47.64 26.79 -3.17
C GLU A 30 -47.45 27.39 -1.77
N GLN A 31 -46.17 27.59 -1.42
CA GLN A 31 -45.52 28.91 -1.31
C GLN A 31 -46.41 30.15 -1.02
N SER A 32 -46.10 30.86 0.07
CA SER A 32 -46.02 32.34 0.05
C SER A 32 -45.03 32.84 1.10
N VAL A 33 -44.53 34.06 0.87
CA VAL A 33 -43.43 34.70 1.61
C VAL A 33 -44.00 35.85 2.44
N ASP A 34 -43.54 36.04 3.67
CA ASP A 34 -43.31 37.41 4.16
C ASP A 34 -42.18 37.48 5.21
N VAL A 35 -41.59 38.67 5.32
CA VAL A 35 -40.39 39.00 6.11
C VAL A 35 -40.76 40.05 7.17
N SER A 36 -40.32 39.88 8.41
CA SER A 36 -40.02 41.04 9.28
C SER A 36 -39.06 40.74 10.44
N THR A 37 -37.81 41.13 10.22
CA THR A 37 -36.97 42.01 11.04
C THR A 37 -37.36 42.32 12.51
N GLN A 38 -36.45 41.96 13.44
CA GLN A 38 -35.73 42.83 14.42
C GLN A 38 -35.17 41.94 15.57
N THR A 39 -33.86 41.83 15.79
CA THR A 39 -32.98 42.72 16.60
C THR A 39 -33.59 43.03 17.98
N GLU A 40 -33.00 42.63 19.11
CA GLU A 40 -31.71 43.10 19.64
C GLU A 40 -31.21 42.23 20.84
N ASN A 41 -29.92 42.40 21.21
CA ASN A 41 -29.33 42.44 22.57
C ASN A 41 -29.85 41.48 23.69
N THR A 42 -29.01 40.88 24.54
CA THR A 42 -28.01 41.61 25.34
C THR A 42 -26.91 40.70 25.92
N LYS A 43 -25.73 41.31 26.10
CA LYS A 43 -24.48 40.81 26.72
C LYS A 43 -24.55 40.71 28.27
N SER A 44 -23.60 39.97 28.87
CA SER A 44 -23.16 39.95 30.30
C SER A 44 -23.61 38.68 31.06
N LYS A 45 -22.85 38.11 31.99
CA LYS A 45 -21.52 38.49 32.56
C LYS A 45 -20.81 37.29 33.19
N ASP A 46 -19.52 37.47 33.47
CA ASP A 46 -18.63 36.57 34.22
C ASP A 46 -19.05 36.39 35.69
N GLU A 47 -18.65 35.27 36.32
CA GLU A 47 -17.68 35.31 37.45
C GLU A 47 -17.19 33.90 37.87
N ASP A 48 -15.90 33.81 38.21
CA ASP A 48 -15.23 32.63 38.79
C ASP A 48 -15.54 32.47 40.29
N ILE A 49 -15.68 31.23 40.78
CA ILE A 49 -15.26 30.85 42.15
C ILE A 49 -14.50 29.51 42.10
N LYS A 50 -13.48 29.40 42.95
CA LYS A 50 -12.43 28.38 43.01
C LYS A 50 -12.31 27.85 44.45
N VAL A 51 -11.55 26.76 44.65
CA VAL A 51 -10.83 26.34 45.89
C VAL A 51 -11.39 25.11 46.69
N ASN A 52 -10.61 24.02 46.57
CA ASN A 52 -10.18 22.98 47.52
C ASN A 52 -11.11 21.94 48.19
N GLY A 53 -10.52 20.74 48.32
CA GLY A 53 -10.94 19.62 49.18
C GLY A 53 -10.14 18.35 48.86
N GLU A 54 -8.94 18.20 49.43
CA GLU A 54 -8.16 16.93 49.42
C GLU A 54 -8.68 16.00 50.53
N ASP A 55 -8.79 14.69 50.28
CA ASP A 55 -8.05 13.66 51.05
C ASP A 55 -8.29 12.22 50.57
N ASP A 56 -7.29 11.39 50.87
CA ASP A 56 -7.09 9.96 50.63
C ASP A 56 -8.27 8.98 50.83
N SER A 57 -8.33 7.92 50.00
CA SER A 57 -7.95 6.57 50.49
C SER A 57 -7.79 5.54 49.36
N ALA A 58 -7.12 4.42 49.66
CA ALA A 58 -6.53 3.50 48.70
C ALA A 58 -7.27 2.15 48.54
N SER A 59 -6.76 1.32 47.61
CA SER A 59 -6.92 -0.15 47.49
C SER A 59 -8.33 -0.67 47.11
N ASN A 60 -8.49 -1.56 46.11
CA ASN A 60 -7.85 -2.88 46.08
C ASN A 60 -7.57 -3.43 44.67
N ILE A 61 -6.43 -4.12 44.56
CA ILE A 61 -6.09 -5.11 43.53
C ILE A 61 -6.58 -6.48 44.01
N PRO A 62 -6.97 -7.40 43.10
CA PRO A 62 -6.80 -8.83 43.34
C PRO A 62 -5.80 -9.44 42.35
N GLU A 63 -4.63 -9.85 42.86
CA GLU A 63 -3.81 -10.93 42.30
C GLU A 63 -4.07 -12.22 43.10
N GLU A 64 -3.34 -13.30 42.77
CA GLU A 64 -3.38 -14.65 43.34
C GLU A 64 -4.50 -15.60 42.82
N GLU A 65 -4.23 -16.89 42.49
CA GLU A 65 -2.92 -17.55 42.36
C GLU A 65 -2.94 -18.74 41.36
N ILE A 66 -1.79 -18.89 40.69
CA ILE A 66 -1.01 -20.11 40.41
C ILE A 66 -1.72 -21.49 40.43
N SER A 67 -1.49 -22.25 39.36
CA SER A 67 -1.06 -23.65 39.48
C SER A 67 -0.12 -24.03 38.33
N GLN A 68 1.14 -24.30 38.68
CA GLN A 68 2.14 -24.96 37.84
C GLN A 68 1.99 -26.48 38.00
N GLU A 69 2.30 -27.27 36.97
CA GLU A 69 3.16 -28.47 37.10
C GLU A 69 3.62 -28.97 35.72
N LEU A 70 4.94 -29.19 35.62
CA LEU A 70 5.69 -30.28 34.97
C LEU A 70 5.28 -30.84 33.58
N ALA A 71 6.21 -31.29 32.73
CA ALA A 71 7.68 -31.24 32.72
C ALA A 71 8.23 -31.63 31.33
N SER A 72 9.54 -31.40 31.15
CA SER A 72 10.47 -32.17 30.30
C SER A 72 10.07 -32.50 28.85
N ASN A 73 10.84 -31.95 27.91
CA ASN A 73 11.88 -32.76 27.27
C ASN A 73 12.99 -31.90 26.65
N VAL A 74 14.12 -31.81 27.36
CA VAL A 74 15.43 -31.62 26.73
C VAL A 74 15.85 -32.98 26.19
N ASN A 75 16.16 -33.07 24.90
CA ASN A 75 17.01 -34.14 24.40
C ASN A 75 18.22 -33.52 23.72
N LYS A 76 19.40 -34.01 24.12
CA LYS A 76 20.70 -33.53 23.72
C LYS A 76 21.62 -34.74 23.54
N GLU A 77 21.67 -35.23 22.31
CA GLU A 77 22.72 -36.07 21.72
C GLU A 77 22.99 -35.39 20.38
N ASP A 78 24.13 -34.75 20.11
CA ASP A 78 25.53 -35.09 20.37
C ASP A 78 26.00 -36.30 19.54
N SER A 79 26.84 -35.98 18.56
CA SER A 79 27.51 -36.90 17.63
C SER A 79 28.55 -36.07 16.87
N GLU A 80 29.69 -35.84 17.52
CA GLU A 80 30.87 -35.28 16.89
C GLU A 80 31.42 -36.25 15.83
N GLU A 81 31.79 -35.76 14.64
CA GLU A 81 33.04 -36.23 14.00
C GLU A 81 33.72 -35.13 13.14
N LYS A 82 34.53 -34.33 13.83
CA LYS A 82 35.95 -34.07 13.53
C LYS A 82 36.41 -33.82 12.06
N LEU A 83 36.60 -32.52 11.78
CA LEU A 83 37.83 -31.88 11.24
C LEU A 83 38.96 -32.75 10.64
N GLU A 84 39.32 -32.44 9.38
CA GLU A 84 40.67 -32.08 8.92
C GLU A 84 40.55 -31.39 7.53
N SER A 85 41.33 -30.42 7.06
CA SER A 85 42.12 -29.28 7.56
C SER A 85 43.20 -28.98 6.50
N SER A 86 43.25 -27.73 6.03
CA SER A 86 44.44 -27.08 5.43
C SER A 86 44.96 -27.53 4.05
N LYS A 87 44.93 -26.61 3.07
CA LYS A 87 46.13 -25.83 2.68
C LYS A 87 45.88 -24.69 1.68
N GLU A 88 46.49 -23.56 1.98
CA GLU A 88 46.85 -22.41 1.12
C GLU A 88 48.24 -21.92 1.62
N PRO A 89 48.98 -20.98 0.98
CA PRO A 89 48.86 -20.36 -0.35
C PRO A 89 50.22 -20.17 -1.13
N LYS A 90 50.20 -19.40 -2.25
CA LYS A 90 51.31 -18.64 -2.92
C LYS A 90 52.38 -19.38 -3.78
N PRO A 91 53.15 -18.70 -4.68
CA PRO A 91 52.89 -17.44 -5.46
C PRO A 91 53.40 -17.38 -6.94
N ILE A 92 52.74 -16.54 -7.77
CA ILE A 92 53.26 -15.61 -8.83
C ILE A 92 54.38 -16.05 -9.82
N GLN A 93 54.09 -16.07 -11.14
CA GLN A 93 54.74 -15.22 -12.19
C GLN A 93 54.15 -15.40 -13.62
N ALA A 94 54.19 -14.32 -14.42
CA ALA A 94 53.91 -14.30 -15.86
C ALA A 94 55.22 -14.49 -16.68
N PRO A 95 55.16 -14.74 -18.02
CA PRO A 95 55.18 -13.60 -18.94
C PRO A 95 54.40 -13.73 -20.28
N GLU A 96 54.10 -12.54 -20.81
CA GLU A 96 53.87 -12.10 -22.21
C GLU A 96 53.39 -13.01 -23.37
N LYS A 97 52.33 -12.50 -24.03
CA LYS A 97 52.10 -12.36 -25.48
C LYS A 97 52.49 -13.52 -26.42
N GLN A 98 51.47 -14.06 -27.08
CA GLN A 98 51.45 -13.94 -28.53
C GLN A 98 50.04 -13.72 -29.10
N GLU A 99 50.02 -13.00 -30.21
CA GLU A 99 48.88 -12.42 -30.91
C GLU A 99 48.35 -13.40 -31.96
N ASN A 100 47.02 -13.61 -32.01
CA ASN A 100 46.35 -13.81 -33.29
C ASN A 100 44.86 -13.50 -33.19
N ASN A 101 44.34 -12.88 -34.25
CA ASN A 101 42.99 -12.36 -34.32
C ASN A 101 42.05 -13.41 -34.91
N ASP A 102 40.87 -13.58 -34.31
CA ASP A 102 39.67 -13.94 -35.05
C ASP A 102 38.46 -13.25 -34.40
N ILE A 103 37.84 -12.34 -35.15
CA ILE A 103 36.74 -11.51 -34.69
C ILE A 103 35.44 -12.27 -34.96
N ALA A 104 34.93 -12.97 -33.95
CA ALA A 104 33.57 -13.49 -33.95
C ALA A 104 32.59 -12.38 -33.55
N GLU A 105 31.54 -12.21 -34.35
CA GLU A 105 30.63 -11.07 -34.30
C GLU A 105 29.94 -10.87 -32.93
N THR A 106 30.28 -9.77 -32.27
CA THR A 106 29.42 -9.19 -31.23
C THR A 106 28.19 -8.61 -31.91
N ASN A 107 27.07 -9.33 -31.88
CA ASN A 107 25.75 -8.82 -32.28
C ASN A 107 25.26 -7.75 -31.30
N SER A 108 25.88 -6.58 -31.35
CA SER A 108 25.35 -5.34 -30.78
C SER A 108 24.25 -4.84 -31.70
N ALA A 109 23.06 -5.40 -31.57
CA ALA A 109 21.87 -4.93 -32.26
C ALA A 109 21.57 -3.49 -31.80
N GLU A 110 21.93 -2.52 -32.63
CA GLU A 110 21.45 -1.15 -32.50
C GLU A 110 19.92 -1.17 -32.57
N PRO A 111 19.19 -0.61 -31.57
CA PRO A 111 17.74 -0.71 -31.52
C PRO A 111 17.17 -0.02 -32.76
N SER A 112 16.34 -0.74 -33.52
CA SER A 112 15.85 -0.21 -34.79
C SER A 112 14.99 1.04 -34.57
N LEU A 113 15.00 1.97 -35.52
CA LEU A 113 14.23 3.22 -35.41
C LEU A 113 12.72 2.98 -35.14
N ALA A 114 12.18 1.87 -35.65
CA ALA A 114 10.80 1.45 -35.42
C ALA A 114 10.55 0.91 -33.99
N GLU A 115 11.58 0.35 -33.35
CA GLU A 115 11.52 -0.14 -31.97
C GLU A 115 11.59 1.01 -30.97
N VAL A 116 12.46 1.99 -31.22
CA VAL A 116 12.53 3.24 -30.45
C VAL A 116 11.19 3.99 -30.50
N GLN A 117 10.63 4.18 -31.71
CA GLN A 117 9.32 4.84 -31.89
C GLN A 117 8.19 4.12 -31.16
N LYS A 118 8.18 2.78 -31.15
CA LYS A 118 7.18 1.97 -30.46
C LYS A 118 7.31 2.05 -28.93
N VAL A 119 8.53 2.16 -28.40
CA VAL A 119 8.78 2.37 -26.96
C VAL A 119 8.34 3.77 -26.55
N GLU A 120 8.61 4.79 -27.37
CA GLU A 120 8.18 6.18 -27.15
C GLU A 120 6.64 6.30 -27.18
N GLU A 121 5.97 5.74 -28.19
CA GLU A 121 4.50 5.65 -28.25
C GLU A 121 3.92 4.94 -27.02
N LYS A 122 4.55 3.85 -26.57
CA LYS A 122 4.08 3.11 -25.40
C LYS A 122 4.34 3.87 -24.09
N ALA A 123 5.41 4.67 -23.98
CA ALA A 123 5.65 5.53 -22.82
C ALA A 123 4.57 6.64 -22.70
N GLU A 124 4.17 7.25 -23.81
CA GLU A 124 3.06 8.22 -23.86
C GLU A 124 1.69 7.58 -23.60
N ALA A 125 1.48 6.33 -24.03
CA ALA A 125 0.26 5.57 -23.74
C ALA A 125 0.17 5.13 -22.26
N ASN A 126 1.30 4.81 -21.63
CA ASN A 126 1.41 4.33 -20.24
C ASN A 126 1.37 5.48 -19.22
N THR A 127 0.30 6.26 -19.27
CA THR A 127 0.07 7.40 -18.39
C THR A 127 -0.79 7.03 -17.18
N LEU A 128 -0.39 7.46 -15.98
CA LEU A 128 -1.13 7.30 -14.74
C LEU A 128 -2.31 8.29 -14.70
N LYS A 129 -3.54 7.77 -14.77
CA LYS A 129 -4.76 8.59 -14.75
C LYS A 129 -5.21 8.85 -13.31
N ILE A 130 -5.48 10.10 -12.96
CA ILE A 130 -6.08 10.45 -11.66
C ILE A 130 -7.37 11.22 -11.93
N GLN A 131 -8.50 10.72 -11.42
CA GLN A 131 -9.83 11.20 -11.74
C GLN A 131 -10.83 11.02 -10.57
N GLY A 132 -12.02 11.61 -10.69
CA GLY A 132 -13.07 11.55 -9.68
C GLY A 132 -13.21 12.87 -8.92
N ASN A 133 -13.40 12.81 -7.60
CA ASN A 133 -13.62 13.97 -6.72
C ASN A 133 -12.31 14.74 -6.42
N ILE A 134 -11.75 15.35 -7.48
CA ILE A 134 -10.52 16.14 -7.49
C ILE A 134 -10.75 17.40 -8.35
N ALA A 135 -10.04 18.51 -8.07
CA ALA A 135 -10.17 19.71 -8.92
C ALA A 135 -9.36 19.62 -10.23
N ASN A 136 -8.20 18.96 -10.20
CA ASN A 136 -7.32 18.79 -11.36
C ASN A 136 -7.34 17.33 -11.81
N LYS A 137 -7.99 17.03 -12.94
CA LYS A 137 -7.84 15.72 -13.59
C LYS A 137 -6.42 15.61 -14.17
N LEU A 138 -5.70 14.54 -13.82
CA LEU A 138 -4.33 14.31 -14.26
C LEU A 138 -4.20 13.07 -15.16
N ASN A 139 -3.26 13.12 -16.08
CA ASN A 139 -2.84 12.00 -16.91
C ASN A 139 -1.32 12.09 -17.05
N LEU A 140 -0.59 11.43 -16.14
CA LEU A 140 0.82 11.69 -15.90
C LEU A 140 1.72 10.65 -16.56
N THR A 141 2.71 11.10 -17.32
CA THR A 141 3.82 10.27 -17.80
C THR A 141 4.77 9.91 -16.65
N LEU A 142 5.61 8.90 -16.87
CA LEU A 142 6.67 8.55 -15.92
C LEU A 142 7.68 9.71 -15.73
N ALA A 143 7.97 10.46 -16.80
CA ALA A 143 8.87 11.62 -16.78
C ALA A 143 8.31 12.76 -15.91
N GLU A 144 7.00 13.05 -16.02
CA GLU A 144 6.34 14.03 -15.16
C GLU A 144 6.35 13.61 -13.68
N LEU A 145 6.07 12.33 -13.37
CA LEU A 145 6.12 11.81 -12.00
C LEU A 145 7.52 11.93 -11.38
N LYS A 146 8.56 11.54 -12.12
CA LYS A 146 9.96 11.69 -11.69
C LYS A 146 10.38 13.16 -11.52
N SER A 147 9.73 14.08 -12.22
CA SER A 147 10.02 15.52 -12.10
C SER A 147 9.45 16.15 -10.82
N MET A 148 8.58 15.45 -10.09
CA MET A 148 7.95 15.91 -8.84
C MET A 148 8.87 15.72 -7.62
N ASN A 149 10.08 16.26 -7.69
CA ASN A 149 11.15 16.13 -6.69
C ASN A 149 10.71 16.43 -5.24
N ASP A 150 9.71 17.30 -5.06
CA ASP A 150 9.14 17.68 -3.75
C ASP A 150 8.36 16.55 -3.05
N ILE A 151 7.93 15.53 -3.79
CA ILE A 151 7.12 14.42 -3.27
C ILE A 151 7.75 13.05 -3.51
N ILE A 152 9.00 12.97 -3.96
CA ILE A 152 9.74 11.71 -4.09
C ILE A 152 9.95 11.08 -2.69
N PHE A 153 9.91 9.77 -2.64
CA PHE A 153 10.25 8.95 -1.48
C PHE A 153 10.99 7.69 -1.92
N GLU A 154 12.00 7.30 -1.15
CA GLU A 154 12.83 6.13 -1.40
C GLU A 154 13.21 5.51 -0.06
N ASP A 155 12.81 4.26 0.16
CA ASP A 155 13.20 3.47 1.33
C ASP A 155 12.94 1.98 1.05
N GLU A 156 13.48 1.14 1.92
CA GLU A 156 13.29 -0.29 1.94
C GLU A 156 12.06 -0.65 2.78
N PHE A 157 11.03 -1.16 2.10
CA PHE A 157 9.77 -1.60 2.68
C PHE A 157 9.82 -3.08 3.04
N TYR A 158 9.33 -3.41 4.23
CA TYR A 158 9.02 -4.78 4.60
C TYR A 158 7.71 -5.26 3.98
N SER A 159 7.67 -6.53 3.58
CA SER A 159 6.49 -7.20 3.05
C SER A 159 6.21 -8.49 3.80
N LEU A 160 4.94 -8.72 4.13
CA LEU A 160 4.39 -9.98 4.63
C LEU A 160 3.24 -10.39 3.72
N ASN A 161 3.28 -11.62 3.18
CA ASN A 161 2.20 -12.18 2.35
C ASN A 161 1.27 -13.12 3.13
N SER A 162 0.15 -13.51 2.51
CA SER A 162 -0.86 -14.40 3.11
C SER A 162 -0.37 -15.84 3.38
N PHE A 163 0.85 -16.19 2.99
CA PHE A 163 1.50 -17.49 3.24
C PHE A 163 2.61 -17.39 4.31
N GLY A 164 2.77 -16.24 4.98
CA GLY A 164 3.85 -16.01 5.94
C GLY A 164 5.23 -15.79 5.32
N THR A 165 5.33 -15.65 3.99
CA THR A 165 6.59 -15.28 3.34
C THR A 165 6.85 -13.79 3.55
N THR A 166 8.02 -13.48 4.10
CA THR A 166 8.46 -12.13 4.39
C THR A 166 9.52 -11.65 3.40
N GLY A 167 9.88 -10.37 3.46
CA GLY A 167 11.08 -9.86 2.80
C GLY A 167 11.07 -8.35 2.64
N HIS A 168 12.28 -7.79 2.63
CA HIS A 168 12.55 -6.38 2.42
C HIS A 168 12.82 -6.07 0.93
N THR A 169 12.40 -4.89 0.46
CA THR A 169 12.64 -4.44 -0.90
C THR A 169 12.72 -2.92 -0.96
N LEU A 170 13.81 -2.39 -1.52
CA LEU A 170 13.98 -0.98 -1.85
C LEU A 170 13.02 -0.56 -2.96
N PHE A 171 12.28 0.52 -2.75
CA PHE A 171 11.41 1.14 -3.76
C PHE A 171 11.65 2.64 -3.86
N LYS A 172 11.54 3.18 -5.07
CA LYS A 172 11.53 4.62 -5.35
C LYS A 172 10.21 5.02 -5.99
N GLY A 173 9.59 6.08 -5.51
CA GLY A 173 8.27 6.51 -5.95
C GLY A 173 7.91 7.95 -5.56
N VAL A 174 6.69 8.37 -5.90
CA VAL A 174 6.07 9.57 -5.31
C VAL A 174 5.13 9.19 -4.17
N LYS A 175 5.06 10.02 -3.13
CA LYS A 175 4.10 9.90 -2.02
C LYS A 175 2.68 10.07 -2.55
N LEU A 176 1.85 9.03 -2.40
CA LEU A 176 0.50 9.00 -2.96
C LEU A 176 -0.38 10.12 -2.38
N TRP A 177 -0.35 10.34 -1.07
CA TRP A 177 -1.11 11.44 -0.47
C TRP A 177 -0.70 12.81 -1.04
N SER A 178 0.61 13.09 -1.12
CA SER A 178 1.12 14.37 -1.62
C SER A 178 0.78 14.58 -3.09
N LEU A 179 0.77 13.52 -3.92
CA LEU A 179 0.30 13.57 -5.30
C LEU A 179 -1.18 14.01 -5.39
N LEU A 180 -2.05 13.39 -4.58
CA LEU A 180 -3.48 13.68 -4.56
C LEU A 180 -3.81 15.06 -3.97
N GLU A 181 -3.15 15.43 -2.87
CA GLU A 181 -3.35 16.70 -2.17
C GLU A 181 -2.77 17.90 -2.94
N GLN A 182 -1.53 17.79 -3.40
CA GLN A 182 -0.80 18.94 -3.92
C GLN A 182 -1.00 19.13 -5.42
N LYS A 183 -1.09 18.04 -6.19
CA LYS A 183 -1.16 18.10 -7.67
C LYS A 183 -2.59 17.91 -8.17
N ALA A 184 -3.28 16.84 -7.73
CA ALA A 184 -4.66 16.56 -8.15
C ALA A 184 -5.71 17.47 -7.47
N LYS A 185 -5.38 18.02 -6.28
CA LYS A 185 -6.30 18.80 -5.44
C LYS A 185 -7.57 18.02 -5.09
N ILE A 186 -7.39 16.91 -4.38
CA ILE A 186 -8.48 16.08 -3.82
C ILE A 186 -9.50 16.92 -3.05
N SER A 187 -10.79 16.62 -3.27
CA SER A 187 -11.90 17.24 -2.55
C SER A 187 -11.85 16.93 -1.05
N PRO A 188 -12.17 17.89 -0.15
CA PRO A 188 -12.29 17.61 1.28
C PRO A 188 -13.45 16.65 1.60
N ASN A 189 -14.40 16.47 0.68
CA ASN A 189 -15.51 15.54 0.80
C ASN A 189 -15.20 14.14 0.25
N ALA A 190 -14.00 13.91 -0.30
CA ALA A 190 -13.60 12.59 -0.74
C ALA A 190 -13.51 11.63 0.46
N SER A 191 -14.11 10.46 0.30
CA SER A 191 -14.16 9.39 1.31
C SER A 191 -13.15 8.28 1.01
N LYS A 192 -12.91 8.04 -0.28
CA LYS A 192 -12.31 6.82 -0.80
C LYS A 192 -11.36 7.09 -1.97
N ILE A 193 -10.35 6.23 -2.08
CA ILE A 193 -9.34 6.20 -3.14
C ILE A 193 -9.21 4.75 -3.61
N THR A 194 -9.48 4.51 -4.89
CA THR A 194 -9.44 3.19 -5.53
C THR A 194 -8.36 3.17 -6.60
N LEU A 195 -7.39 2.25 -6.48
CA LEU A 195 -6.34 2.05 -7.48
C LEU A 195 -6.70 0.84 -8.34
N ILE A 196 -6.59 0.98 -9.66
CA ILE A 196 -7.02 -0.03 -10.64
C ILE A 196 -5.88 -0.31 -11.61
N ALA A 197 -5.49 -1.58 -11.71
CA ALA A 197 -4.49 -2.10 -12.62
C ALA A 197 -5.07 -2.42 -14.01
N THR A 198 -4.20 -2.58 -15.00
CA THR A 198 -4.58 -2.93 -16.39
C THR A 198 -5.23 -4.31 -16.53
N ASP A 199 -4.99 -5.23 -15.60
CA ASP A 199 -5.62 -6.56 -15.54
C ASP A 199 -7.00 -6.56 -14.84
N GLY A 200 -7.45 -5.39 -14.36
CA GLY A 200 -8.69 -5.24 -13.61
C GLY A 200 -8.57 -5.53 -12.11
N TYR A 201 -7.39 -5.90 -11.60
CA TYR A 201 -7.14 -5.94 -10.16
C TYR A 201 -7.27 -4.54 -9.56
N SER A 202 -7.82 -4.45 -8.35
CA SER A 202 -7.99 -3.17 -7.68
C SER A 202 -7.88 -3.28 -6.17
N MET A 203 -7.45 -2.18 -5.55
CA MET A 203 -7.42 -2.00 -4.11
C MET A 203 -8.08 -0.69 -3.72
N GLU A 204 -8.94 -0.78 -2.71
CA GLU A 204 -9.72 0.32 -2.16
C GLU A 204 -9.14 0.75 -0.80
N PHE A 205 -9.01 2.06 -0.61
CA PHE A 205 -8.53 2.67 0.64
C PHE A 205 -9.40 3.87 1.02
N THR A 206 -9.58 4.08 2.32
CA THR A 206 -10.12 5.34 2.83
C THR A 206 -9.09 6.47 2.68
N VAL A 207 -9.56 7.71 2.58
CA VAL A 207 -8.67 8.89 2.56
C VAL A 207 -7.74 8.95 3.79
N ASN A 208 -8.20 8.49 4.96
CA ASN A 208 -7.37 8.46 6.17
C ASN A 208 -6.24 7.41 6.11
N GLN A 209 -6.46 6.27 5.44
CA GLN A 209 -5.38 5.30 5.20
C GLN A 209 -4.34 5.89 4.25
N VAL A 210 -4.74 6.51 3.14
CA VAL A 210 -3.77 7.11 2.21
C VAL A 210 -3.01 8.29 2.84
N LYS A 211 -3.68 9.10 3.68
CA LYS A 211 -3.06 10.15 4.50
C LYS A 211 -2.03 9.65 5.52
N LYS A 212 -2.08 8.38 5.92
CA LYS A 212 -1.22 7.82 6.97
C LYS A 212 0.24 7.81 6.48
N LEU A 213 1.12 8.48 7.23
CA LEU A 213 2.56 8.60 6.95
C LEU A 213 3.43 7.73 7.86
N ASP A 214 2.79 7.00 8.77
CA ASP A 214 3.39 6.22 9.85
C ASP A 214 3.03 4.73 9.73
N TYR A 215 2.91 4.21 8.51
CA TYR A 215 3.02 2.76 8.27
C TYR A 215 4.40 2.27 8.73
N ILE A 216 4.50 1.02 9.19
CA ILE A 216 5.70 0.50 9.85
C ILE A 216 6.36 -0.65 9.07
N ASP A 217 7.58 -0.95 9.49
CA ASP A 217 8.27 -2.22 9.31
C ASP A 217 8.29 -2.88 10.71
N GLU A 218 7.70 -4.05 10.88
CA GLU A 218 7.69 -4.74 12.18
C GLU A 218 9.09 -5.12 12.68
N THR A 219 10.05 -5.29 11.78
CA THR A 219 11.45 -5.57 12.11
C THR A 219 12.25 -4.31 12.45
N ASN A 220 11.75 -3.13 12.08
CA ASN A 220 12.33 -1.83 12.43
C ASN A 220 11.24 -0.78 12.72
N PRO A 221 10.65 -0.79 13.93
CA PRO A 221 9.52 0.09 14.30
C PRO A 221 9.82 1.60 14.23
N ASN A 222 11.09 2.00 14.13
CA ASN A 222 11.49 3.39 13.95
C ASN A 222 11.26 3.91 12.53
N LYS A 223 11.21 3.03 11.51
CA LYS A 223 10.82 3.42 10.16
C LYS A 223 9.34 3.76 10.10
N LYS A 224 9.01 4.84 9.39
CA LYS A 224 7.66 5.37 9.17
C LYS A 224 7.49 5.70 7.69
N PHE A 225 6.51 5.06 7.06
CA PHE A 225 6.32 5.14 5.61
C PHE A 225 4.98 5.79 5.23
N PRO A 226 4.96 6.62 4.17
CA PRO A 226 3.75 6.91 3.41
C PRO A 226 3.40 5.73 2.48
N MET A 227 2.19 5.71 1.93
CA MET A 227 1.95 5.00 0.67
C MET A 227 2.66 5.70 -0.48
N ILE A 228 3.23 4.93 -1.40
CA ILE A 228 3.90 5.47 -2.61
C ILE A 228 3.37 4.83 -3.88
N ILE A 229 3.41 5.59 -4.98
CA ILE A 229 3.39 5.05 -6.34
C ILE A 229 4.84 4.94 -6.79
N ALA A 230 5.36 3.71 -6.74
CA ALA A 230 6.71 3.37 -7.13
C ALA A 230 6.82 3.15 -8.65
N TRP A 231 7.98 3.53 -9.20
CA TRP A 231 8.40 3.19 -10.58
C TRP A 231 9.70 2.37 -10.61
N GLU A 232 10.30 2.12 -9.44
CA GLU A 232 11.60 1.47 -9.29
C GLU A 232 11.57 0.45 -8.15
N GLU A 233 12.16 -0.71 -8.38
CA GLU A 233 12.29 -1.81 -7.43
C GLU A 233 13.73 -2.32 -7.42
N LYS A 234 14.39 -2.30 -6.26
CA LYS A 234 15.78 -2.74 -6.07
C LYS A 234 16.80 -1.99 -6.95
N GLY A 235 16.57 -0.71 -7.21
CA GLY A 235 17.44 0.12 -8.07
C GLY A 235 17.20 -0.06 -9.57
N ILE A 236 16.14 -0.80 -9.97
CA ILE A 236 15.79 -1.08 -11.36
C ILE A 236 14.41 -0.49 -11.63
N GLU A 237 14.30 0.36 -12.65
CA GLU A 237 13.03 0.93 -13.07
C GLU A 237 12.15 -0.12 -13.77
N TYR A 238 10.83 0.00 -13.64
CA TYR A 238 9.89 -0.84 -14.37
C TYR A 238 9.89 -0.50 -15.87
N ASP A 239 9.95 -1.52 -16.71
CA ASP A 239 9.99 -1.31 -18.16
C ASP A 239 8.61 -0.85 -18.69
N VAL A 240 8.60 0.31 -19.34
CA VAL A 240 7.42 0.80 -20.07
C VAL A 240 7.02 -0.15 -21.21
N ALA A 241 7.95 -0.96 -21.72
CA ALA A 241 7.67 -1.98 -22.71
C ALA A 241 6.80 -3.13 -22.18
N ASP A 242 6.70 -3.32 -20.87
CA ASP A 242 5.83 -4.34 -20.25
C ASP A 242 4.42 -3.78 -19.95
N GLY A 243 4.31 -2.56 -19.44
CA GLY A 243 3.02 -1.92 -19.13
C GLY A 243 3.19 -0.59 -18.38
N PRO A 244 2.12 -0.06 -17.76
CA PRO A 244 2.23 1.14 -16.92
C PRO A 244 3.25 0.92 -15.79
N PRO A 245 4.34 1.71 -15.72
CA PRO A 245 5.46 1.47 -14.82
C PRO A 245 5.15 1.99 -13.40
N TYR A 246 3.99 1.64 -12.86
CA TYR A 246 3.44 2.20 -11.63
C TYR A 246 2.94 1.10 -10.70
N LYS A 247 3.48 1.06 -9.48
CA LYS A 247 3.13 0.08 -8.45
C LYS A 247 2.81 0.77 -7.12
N LEU A 248 1.70 0.41 -6.49
CA LEU A 248 1.39 0.84 -5.13
C LEU A 248 2.23 0.04 -4.15
N ILE A 249 2.95 0.73 -3.28
CA ILE A 249 3.63 0.15 -2.13
C ILE A 249 3.08 0.77 -0.85
N VAL A 250 2.81 -0.09 0.13
CA VAL A 250 2.29 0.27 1.46
C VAL A 250 2.98 -0.60 2.52
N GLY A 251 3.45 0.04 3.60
CA GLY A 251 4.00 -0.66 4.77
C GLY A 251 2.91 -1.32 5.61
N GLN A 252 3.28 -1.88 6.76
CA GLN A 252 2.32 -2.52 7.66
C GLN A 252 1.58 -1.47 8.51
N LYS A 253 0.31 -1.72 8.85
CA LYS A 253 -0.44 -0.88 9.81
C LYS A 253 0.09 -1.08 11.24
N GLU A 254 0.42 -2.32 11.56
CA GLU A 254 0.91 -2.82 12.84
C GLU A 254 1.68 -4.14 12.62
N ALA A 255 2.36 -4.66 13.64
CA ALA A 255 3.14 -5.90 13.50
C ALA A 255 2.20 -7.10 13.21
N GLY A 256 2.59 -7.92 12.24
CA GLY A 256 1.79 -9.03 11.72
C GLY A 256 0.76 -8.65 10.63
N ASP A 257 0.59 -7.37 10.29
CA ASP A 257 -0.33 -6.95 9.22
C ASP A 257 0.16 -7.45 7.85
N VAL A 258 -0.73 -8.14 7.12
CA VAL A 258 -0.44 -8.73 5.80
C VAL A 258 -0.61 -7.65 4.73
N ASN A 259 0.49 -6.94 4.42
CA ASN A 259 0.49 -5.79 3.51
C ASN A 259 0.75 -6.17 2.04
N LYS A 260 1.48 -7.24 1.74
CA LYS A 260 1.92 -7.56 0.37
C LYS A 260 0.79 -7.75 -0.65
N PRO A 261 -0.37 -8.36 -0.31
CA PRO A 261 -1.51 -8.43 -1.23
C PRO A 261 -2.09 -7.05 -1.58
N GLN A 262 -1.84 -6.01 -0.78
CA GLN A 262 -2.31 -4.66 -1.07
C GLN A 262 -1.46 -3.94 -2.14
N TRP A 263 -0.36 -4.54 -2.61
CA TRP A 263 0.55 -3.94 -3.57
C TRP A 263 0.05 -4.14 -5.00
N VAL A 264 -0.55 -3.10 -5.57
CA VAL A 264 -1.11 -3.10 -6.93
C VAL A 264 -0.02 -2.78 -7.96
N SER A 265 0.35 -3.72 -8.82
CA SER A 265 1.24 -3.47 -9.98
C SER A 265 0.46 -2.96 -11.19
N ASN A 266 1.14 -2.39 -12.19
CA ASN A 266 0.58 -2.00 -13.49
C ASN A 266 -0.64 -1.06 -13.39
N ILE A 267 -0.58 -0.07 -12.49
CA ILE A 267 -1.70 0.84 -12.22
C ILE A 267 -2.00 1.68 -13.46
N ASP A 268 -3.22 1.54 -14.01
CA ASP A 268 -3.74 2.39 -15.08
C ASP A 268 -4.34 3.68 -14.51
N ARG A 269 -5.09 3.57 -13.41
CA ARG A 269 -5.80 4.72 -12.83
C ARG A 269 -6.00 4.68 -11.33
N ILE A 270 -6.14 5.88 -10.77
CA ILE A 270 -6.57 6.17 -9.41
C ILE A 270 -7.89 6.93 -9.51
N ILE A 271 -8.93 6.40 -8.86
CA ILE A 271 -10.26 7.02 -8.77
C ILE A 271 -10.46 7.52 -7.33
N VAL A 272 -10.90 8.77 -7.21
CA VAL A 272 -11.24 9.41 -5.94
C VAL A 272 -12.74 9.57 -5.82
N GLU A 273 -13.34 9.13 -4.72
CA GLU A 273 -14.79 9.09 -4.47
C GLU A 273 -15.14 9.75 -3.13
#